data_AF-A0A951E309-F1
#
_entry.id   AF-A0A951E309-F1
#
_cell.length_a   1.000
_cell.length_b   1.000
_cell.length_c   1.000
_cell.angle_alpha   90.00
_cell.angle_beta   90.00
_cell.angle_gamma   90.00
#
_symmetry.space_group_name_H-M   'P 1'
#
loop_
_entity.id
_entity.type
_entity.pdbx_description
1 polymer ?
#
loop_
_entity_poly.entity_id
_entity_poly.type
_entity_poly.pdbx_seq_one_letter_code
_entity_poly.pdbx_strand_id
1 'polypeptide(L)'
;EGAFGRVLHIEGNFSNEVAASQFSPWRDSPDESPAGGLTGTGIHVLDSFVHIAGPVRRVAAQLQSHKPAPDPLDTLSVLLEFDSGISGMLAAVRSTPAFWRVHVFGREGSAEVLGRTELILRKSGKDPEHRRFEPVDSVRVNLEAFADAVAGRAPYPIPPREIVAVVAAFEAIVKSAGSNGQPIESSPRWALGYTCSCVLMGRTTPARHARKSKPVSPNMKRVLLMGTLPVGGRLSSSSRIIFNA
;
A
#
# COMPACT_ATOMS: atom_id res chain seq x y z
N GLU A 1 12.06 17.10 4.61
CA GLU A 1 13.25 17.99 4.67
C GLU A 1 13.43 18.90 3.44
N GLY A 2 12.58 18.85 2.41
CA GLY A 2 12.64 19.81 1.29
C GLY A 2 13.90 19.74 0.42
N ALA A 3 14.79 18.77 0.66
CA ALA A 3 16.14 18.70 0.10
C ALA A 3 16.23 18.53 -1.43
N PHE A 4 15.09 18.30 -2.10
CA PHE A 4 14.97 18.16 -3.56
C PHE A 4 14.08 19.26 -4.18
N GLY A 5 13.69 20.28 -3.40
CA GLY A 5 12.74 21.31 -3.83
C GLY A 5 11.36 20.72 -4.13
N ARG A 6 10.63 21.33 -5.08
CA ARG A 6 9.34 20.82 -5.57
C ARG A 6 9.54 19.50 -6.29
N VAL A 7 8.88 18.44 -5.81
CA VAL A 7 8.79 17.15 -6.50
C VAL A 7 7.90 17.29 -7.74
N LEU A 8 8.33 16.71 -8.86
CA LEU A 8 7.69 16.83 -10.18
C LEU A 8 7.22 15.47 -10.70
N HIS A 9 8.01 14.42 -10.46
CA HIS A 9 7.77 13.09 -10.99
C HIS A 9 8.26 12.01 -10.03
N ILE A 10 7.61 10.85 -10.06
CA ILE A 10 8.08 9.62 -9.42
C ILE A 10 7.99 8.44 -10.39
N GLU A 11 8.99 7.59 -10.42
CA GLU A 11 8.94 6.37 -11.24
C GLU A 11 9.45 5.16 -10.47
N GLY A 12 9.05 3.97 -10.89
CA GLY A 12 9.33 2.77 -10.14
C GLY A 12 9.05 1.51 -10.93
N ASN A 13 9.78 0.46 -10.59
CA ASN A 13 9.63 -0.83 -11.22
C ASN A 13 9.82 -1.92 -10.17
N PHE A 14 8.93 -2.90 -10.18
CA PHE A 14 9.17 -4.18 -9.52
C PHE A 14 8.85 -5.32 -10.48
N SER A 15 9.89 -6.02 -10.90
CA SER A 15 9.81 -7.17 -11.79
C SER A 15 10.56 -8.36 -11.19
N ASN A 16 10.10 -9.58 -11.46
CA ASN A 16 10.77 -10.80 -11.04
C ASN A 16 10.29 -12.03 -11.83
N GLU A 17 10.94 -13.16 -11.57
CA GLU A 17 10.73 -14.46 -12.19
C GLU A 17 9.93 -15.44 -11.31
N VAL A 18 9.25 -14.95 -10.26
CA VAL A 18 8.50 -15.81 -9.32
C VAL A 18 7.39 -16.58 -10.04
N ALA A 19 6.74 -15.96 -11.04
CA ALA A 19 5.71 -16.60 -11.85
C ALA A 19 6.23 -17.82 -12.65
N ALA A 20 7.54 -17.87 -12.95
CA ALA A 20 8.17 -18.97 -13.66
C ALA A 20 8.41 -20.20 -12.77
N SER A 21 8.63 -19.98 -11.46
CA SER A 21 9.06 -21.02 -10.52
C SER A 21 8.00 -21.42 -9.49
N GLN A 22 6.99 -20.57 -9.25
CA GLN A 22 5.97 -20.75 -8.20
C GLN A 22 4.55 -20.54 -8.74
N PHE A 23 4.23 -21.17 -9.87
CA PHE A 23 2.89 -21.10 -10.45
C PHE A 23 1.83 -21.72 -9.54
N SER A 24 0.72 -21.01 -9.35
CA SER A 24 -0.52 -21.53 -8.81
C SER A 24 -1.71 -20.95 -9.57
N PRO A 25 -2.79 -21.73 -9.84
CA PRO A 25 -3.92 -21.24 -10.64
C PRO A 25 -4.55 -19.95 -10.11
N TRP A 26 -4.62 -19.79 -8.79
CA TRP A 26 -5.18 -18.60 -8.16
C TRP A 26 -4.35 -17.32 -8.43
N ARG A 27 -3.04 -17.43 -8.66
CA ARG A 27 -2.17 -16.29 -9.01
C ARG A 27 -2.31 -15.81 -10.45
N ASP A 28 -2.97 -16.61 -11.30
CA ASP A 28 -3.27 -16.24 -12.68
C ASP A 28 -4.75 -15.90 -12.90
N SER A 29 -5.61 -16.27 -11.95
CA SER A 29 -7.03 -15.91 -11.97
C SER A 29 -7.19 -14.38 -12.00
N PRO A 30 -7.85 -13.79 -13.01
CA PRO A 30 -8.11 -12.35 -13.05
C PRO A 30 -9.02 -11.87 -11.90
N ASP A 31 -9.82 -12.76 -11.32
CA ASP A 31 -10.71 -12.45 -10.20
C ASP A 31 -9.95 -12.33 -8.87
N GLU A 32 -8.78 -12.97 -8.76
CA GLU A 32 -7.96 -12.98 -7.54
C GLU A 32 -6.68 -12.16 -7.68
N SER A 33 -6.08 -12.16 -8.87
CA SER A 33 -4.80 -11.55 -9.20
C SER A 33 -4.87 -10.78 -10.53
N PRO A 34 -5.69 -9.71 -10.60
CA PRO A 34 -5.88 -8.93 -11.82
C PRO A 34 -4.63 -8.16 -12.25
N ALA A 35 -4.64 -7.73 -13.53
CA ALA A 35 -3.65 -6.83 -14.11
C ALA A 35 -2.18 -7.34 -14.07
N GLY A 36 -1.99 -8.64 -14.26
CA GLY A 36 -0.66 -9.24 -14.46
C GLY A 36 0.24 -9.09 -13.23
N GLY A 37 1.39 -8.42 -13.40
CA GLY A 37 2.35 -8.18 -12.31
C GLY A 37 1.87 -7.25 -11.18
N LEU A 38 0.68 -6.64 -11.29
CA LEU A 38 0.22 -5.65 -10.31
C LEU A 38 0.15 -6.19 -8.87
N THR A 39 -0.47 -7.35 -8.66
CA THR A 39 -0.75 -7.88 -7.32
C THR A 39 0.50 -8.40 -6.61
N GLY A 40 1.41 -9.02 -7.36
CA GLY A 40 2.60 -9.65 -6.81
C GLY A 40 3.77 -8.69 -6.60
N THR A 41 3.96 -7.73 -7.51
CA THR A 41 5.11 -6.83 -7.46
C THR A 41 4.70 -5.36 -7.55
N GLY A 42 3.81 -5.01 -8.48
CA GLY A 42 3.38 -3.62 -8.70
C GLY A 42 2.80 -2.94 -7.46
N ILE A 43 2.13 -3.68 -6.58
CA ILE A 43 1.51 -3.15 -5.36
C ILE A 43 2.51 -2.48 -4.42
N HIS A 44 3.74 -3.01 -4.34
CA HIS A 44 4.78 -2.43 -3.49
C HIS A 44 5.25 -1.07 -4.01
N VAL A 45 5.36 -0.92 -5.34
CA VAL A 45 5.68 0.36 -5.98
C VAL A 45 4.54 1.35 -5.76
N LEU A 46 3.29 0.89 -5.94
CA LEU A 46 2.10 1.72 -5.76
C LEU A 46 1.95 2.22 -4.31
N ASP A 47 2.18 1.36 -3.33
CA ASP A 47 2.18 1.72 -1.90
C ASP A 47 3.25 2.77 -1.59
N SER A 48 4.48 2.54 -2.08
CA SER A 48 5.59 3.49 -1.95
C SER A 48 5.25 4.86 -2.57
N PHE A 49 4.60 4.85 -3.74
CA PHE A 49 4.18 6.07 -4.42
C PHE A 49 3.11 6.83 -3.64
N VAL A 50 2.10 6.15 -3.11
CA VAL A 50 1.05 6.79 -2.30
C VAL A 50 1.64 7.39 -1.04
N HIS A 51 2.61 6.70 -0.43
CA HIS A 51 3.33 7.22 0.73
C HIS A 51 4.14 8.50 0.42
N ILE A 52 4.74 8.57 -0.77
CA ILE A 52 5.60 9.70 -1.19
C ILE A 52 4.79 10.89 -1.73
N ALA A 53 3.81 10.63 -2.61
CA ALA A 53 3.13 11.65 -3.41
C ALA A 53 1.66 11.85 -3.04
N GLY A 54 1.12 11.04 -2.13
CA GLY A 54 -0.27 11.07 -1.69
C GLY A 54 -1.22 10.29 -2.61
N PRO A 55 -2.53 10.55 -2.54
CA PRO A 55 -3.52 9.84 -3.34
C PRO A 55 -3.32 10.04 -4.85
N VAL A 56 -3.52 8.95 -5.59
CA VAL A 56 -3.60 8.98 -7.04
C VAL A 56 -4.98 9.50 -7.45
N ARG A 57 -5.00 10.50 -8.34
CA ARG A 57 -6.19 11.09 -8.94
C ARG A 57 -6.62 10.36 -10.20
N ARG A 58 -5.69 10.04 -11.10
CA ARG A 58 -6.00 9.43 -12.41
C ARG A 58 -4.92 8.46 -12.83
N VAL A 59 -5.32 7.39 -13.52
CA VAL A 59 -4.41 6.35 -14.03
C VAL A 59 -4.70 6.04 -15.50
N ALA A 60 -3.67 5.65 -16.24
CA ALA A 60 -3.80 4.98 -17.53
C ALA A 60 -2.85 3.78 -17.57
N ALA A 61 -3.38 2.58 -17.78
CA ALA A 61 -2.64 1.33 -17.64
C ALA A 61 -2.72 0.45 -18.90
N GLN A 62 -1.58 -0.07 -19.33
CA GLN A 62 -1.49 -1.00 -20.45
C GLN A 62 -0.90 -2.32 -19.95
N LEU A 63 -1.61 -3.41 -20.24
CA LEU A 63 -1.12 -4.77 -20.03
C LEU A 63 -0.83 -5.40 -21.39
N GLN A 64 0.43 -5.74 -21.64
CA GLN A 64 0.85 -6.44 -22.83
C GLN A 64 1.20 -7.88 -22.46
N SER A 65 0.58 -8.86 -23.10
CA SER A 65 0.86 -10.28 -22.88
C SER A 65 1.35 -10.93 -24.15
N HIS A 66 2.48 -11.61 -24.07
CA HIS A 66 3.12 -12.35 -25.16
C HIS A 66 2.93 -13.86 -25.04
N LYS A 67 2.70 -14.35 -23.82
CA LYS A 67 2.52 -15.77 -23.50
C LYS A 67 1.58 -15.90 -22.30
N PRO A 68 0.55 -16.78 -22.35
CA PRO A 68 -0.32 -17.05 -21.21
C PRO A 68 0.40 -17.89 -20.14
N ALA A 69 -0.26 -18.11 -19.00
CA ALA A 69 0.20 -19.04 -17.99
C ALA A 69 0.28 -20.51 -18.48
N PRO A 70 1.05 -21.37 -17.81
CA PRO A 70 1.98 -21.06 -16.71
C PRO A 70 3.21 -20.28 -17.20
N ASP A 71 3.85 -19.52 -16.29
CA ASP A 71 4.98 -18.64 -16.61
C ASP A 71 4.62 -17.57 -17.69
N PRO A 72 3.66 -16.68 -17.39
CA PRO A 72 3.21 -15.67 -18.33
C PRO A 72 4.29 -14.63 -18.63
N LEU A 73 4.44 -14.29 -19.91
CA LEU A 73 5.32 -13.20 -20.36
C LEU A 73 4.45 -11.96 -20.57
N ASP A 74 4.31 -11.14 -19.53
CA ASP A 74 3.56 -9.90 -19.62
C ASP A 74 4.27 -8.71 -18.98
N THR A 75 3.82 -7.53 -19.41
CA THR A 75 4.31 -6.25 -18.94
C THR A 75 3.13 -5.36 -18.64
N LEU A 76 3.06 -4.90 -17.39
CA LEU A 76 2.17 -3.84 -16.96
C LEU A 76 2.94 -2.52 -16.96
N SER A 77 2.41 -1.53 -17.67
CA SER A 77 2.89 -0.15 -17.67
C SER A 77 1.76 0.78 -17.24
N VAL A 78 2.01 1.66 -16.28
CA VAL A 78 0.99 2.54 -15.69
C VAL A 78 1.51 3.98 -15.62
N LEU A 79 0.73 4.91 -16.15
CA LEU A 79 0.88 6.35 -15.94
C LEU A 79 -0.06 6.80 -14.83
N LEU A 80 0.44 7.65 -13.93
CA LEU A 80 -0.24 8.09 -12.72
C LEU A 80 -0.23 9.62 -12.64
N GLU A 81 -1.34 10.19 -12.19
CA GLU A 81 -1.44 11.60 -11.81
C GLU A 81 -1.93 11.65 -10.37
N PHE A 82 -1.19 12.35 -9.51
CA PHE A 82 -1.50 12.48 -8.08
C PHE A 82 -2.32 13.75 -7.82
N ASP A 83 -3.09 13.77 -6.73
CA ASP A 83 -3.82 14.97 -6.28
C ASP A 83 -2.87 16.14 -5.99
N SER A 84 -1.64 15.83 -5.59
CA SER A 84 -0.56 16.80 -5.38
C SER A 84 -0.04 17.47 -6.67
N GLY A 85 -0.47 17.00 -7.84
CA GLY A 85 0.03 17.43 -9.16
C GLY A 85 1.37 16.80 -9.54
N ILE A 86 1.91 15.88 -8.72
CA ILE A 86 3.04 15.04 -9.09
C ILE A 86 2.57 14.07 -10.19
N SER A 87 3.44 13.77 -11.15
CA SER A 87 3.21 12.71 -12.15
C SER A 87 3.94 11.44 -11.75
N GLY A 88 3.53 10.28 -12.25
CA GLY A 88 4.31 9.08 -12.03
C GLY A 88 4.19 7.97 -13.07
N MET A 89 5.15 7.05 -13.04
CA MET A 89 5.21 5.89 -13.92
C MET A 89 5.55 4.63 -13.12
N LEU A 90 4.74 3.60 -13.26
CA LEU A 90 4.96 2.30 -12.64
C LEU A 90 5.06 1.23 -13.72
N ALA A 91 6.02 0.33 -13.58
CA ALA A 91 6.13 -0.86 -14.41
C ALA A 91 6.27 -2.14 -13.58
N ALA A 92 5.66 -3.22 -14.03
CA ALA A 92 5.83 -4.55 -13.47
C ALA A 92 5.89 -5.57 -14.61
N VAL A 93 7.02 -6.27 -14.72
CA VAL A 93 7.27 -7.29 -15.75
C VAL A 93 7.35 -8.64 -15.05
N ARG A 94 6.57 -9.60 -15.51
CA ARG A 94 6.67 -10.98 -15.02
C ARG A 94 7.70 -11.75 -15.85
N SER A 95 8.32 -12.73 -15.21
CA SER A 95 9.23 -13.68 -15.85
C SER A 95 10.49 -13.04 -16.43
N THR A 96 11.00 -12.04 -15.71
CA THR A 96 12.30 -11.38 -15.96
C THR A 96 13.09 -11.32 -14.64
N PRO A 97 14.43 -11.23 -14.65
CA PRO A 97 15.21 -11.20 -13.40
C PRO A 97 14.74 -10.15 -12.39
N ALA A 98 14.81 -10.51 -11.11
CA ALA A 98 14.44 -9.63 -10.00
C ALA A 98 15.04 -8.22 -10.13
N PHE A 99 14.17 -7.22 -10.17
CA PHE A 99 14.52 -5.81 -10.28
C PHE A 99 13.53 -4.99 -9.45
N TRP A 100 14.05 -4.18 -8.52
CA TRP A 100 13.26 -3.27 -7.69
C TRP A 100 13.92 -1.91 -7.66
N ARG A 101 13.14 -0.88 -7.96
CA ARG A 101 13.55 0.51 -7.73
C ARG A 101 12.38 1.47 -7.57
N VAL A 102 12.66 2.59 -6.89
CA VAL A 102 11.80 3.78 -6.82
C VAL A 102 12.67 5.01 -6.96
N HIS A 103 12.26 5.98 -7.78
CA HIS A 103 13.02 7.20 -8.06
C HIS A 103 12.11 8.43 -8.00
N VAL A 104 12.47 9.38 -7.15
CA VAL A 104 11.79 10.67 -7.00
C VAL A 104 12.60 11.77 -7.68
N PHE A 105 11.94 12.57 -8.52
CA PHE A 105 12.54 13.71 -9.20
C PHE A 105 11.98 15.02 -8.67
N GLY A 106 12.86 15.85 -8.11
CA GLY A 106 12.55 17.21 -7.71
C GLY A 106 13.37 18.25 -8.47
N ARG A 107 12.97 19.51 -8.31
CA ARG A 107 13.62 20.67 -8.96
C ARG A 107 15.11 20.78 -8.64
N GLU A 108 15.52 20.40 -7.44
CA GLU A 108 16.87 20.61 -6.91
C GLU A 108 17.69 19.32 -6.81
N GLY A 109 17.11 18.19 -7.19
CA GLY A 109 17.78 16.89 -7.17
C GLY A 109 16.83 15.72 -7.29
N SER A 110 17.39 14.52 -7.26
CA SER A 110 16.61 13.27 -7.29
C SER A 110 17.19 12.23 -6.34
N ALA A 111 16.33 11.31 -5.93
CA ALA A 111 16.66 10.22 -5.01
C ALA A 111 16.15 8.90 -5.59
N GLU A 112 17.05 7.94 -5.77
CA GLU A 112 16.74 6.63 -6.35
C GLU A 112 17.12 5.53 -5.36
N VAL A 113 16.15 4.71 -5.00
CA VAL A 113 16.38 3.48 -4.26
C VAL A 113 16.57 2.34 -5.27
N LEU A 114 17.68 1.60 -5.15
CA LEU A 114 17.96 0.40 -5.93
C LEU A 114 18.02 -0.82 -5.01
N GLY A 115 17.19 -1.82 -5.28
CA GLY A 115 17.01 -2.93 -4.36
C GLY A 115 16.59 -2.46 -2.97
N ARG A 116 16.97 -3.20 -1.92
CA ARG A 116 16.48 -2.96 -0.56
C ARG A 116 17.38 -2.04 0.28
N THR A 117 18.60 -1.75 -0.19
CA THR A 117 19.66 -1.22 0.67
C THR A 117 20.48 -0.10 0.04
N GLU A 118 20.24 0.26 -1.23
CA GLU A 118 21.01 1.30 -1.91
C GLU A 118 20.15 2.53 -2.19
N LEU A 119 20.71 3.70 -1.92
CA LEU A 119 20.14 5.00 -2.22
C LEU A 119 21.16 5.83 -2.97
N ILE A 120 20.78 6.32 -4.14
CA ILE A 120 21.59 7.23 -4.95
C ILE A 120 20.93 8.61 -4.93
N LEU A 121 21.68 9.61 -4.46
CA LEU A 121 21.25 11.00 -4.45
C LEU A 121 21.97 11.79 -5.55
N ARG A 122 21.20 12.54 -6.33
CA ARG A 122 21.73 13.36 -7.44
C ARG A 122 21.37 14.81 -7.22
N LYS A 123 22.34 15.71 -7.34
CA LYS A 123 22.17 17.17 -7.28
C LYS A 123 22.98 17.83 -8.39
N SER A 124 22.47 18.92 -8.94
CA SER A 124 23.15 19.64 -10.03
C SER A 124 24.56 20.07 -9.63
N GLY A 125 25.53 19.86 -10.53
CA GLY A 125 26.92 20.26 -10.33
C GLY A 125 27.69 19.44 -9.29
N LYS A 126 27.17 18.27 -8.88
CA LYS A 126 27.84 17.35 -7.96
C LYS A 126 27.83 15.94 -8.54
N ASP A 127 28.84 15.16 -8.18
CA ASP A 127 28.82 13.73 -8.43
C ASP A 127 27.69 13.06 -7.62
N PRO A 128 27.08 11.98 -8.14
CA PRO A 128 26.08 11.22 -7.39
C PRO A 128 26.62 10.71 -6.05
N GLU A 129 25.84 10.88 -4.99
CA GLU A 129 26.16 10.32 -3.67
C GLU A 129 25.50 8.96 -3.53
N HIS A 130 26.31 7.92 -3.30
CA HIS A 130 25.84 6.56 -3.10
C HIS A 130 25.85 6.23 -1.61
N ARG A 131 24.69 5.84 -1.07
CA ARG A 131 24.53 5.38 0.30
C ARG A 131 24.08 3.93 0.30
N ARG A 132 24.74 3.11 1.11
CA ARG A 132 24.33 1.74 1.39
C ARG A 132 23.90 1.62 2.85
N PHE A 133 22.80 0.94 3.07
CA PHE A 133 22.22 0.68 4.40
C PHE A 133 22.36 -0.79 4.76
N GLU A 134 22.41 -1.06 6.06
CA GLU A 134 22.31 -2.43 6.54
C GLU A 134 20.92 -3.00 6.23
N PRO A 135 20.83 -4.28 5.83
CA PRO A 135 19.55 -4.94 5.63
C PRO A 135 18.70 -4.90 6.91
N VAL A 136 17.43 -4.58 6.76
CA VAL A 136 16.43 -4.64 7.84
C VAL A 136 15.46 -5.78 7.55
N ASP A 137 15.09 -6.51 8.60
CA ASP A 137 13.99 -7.47 8.59
C ASP A 137 12.66 -6.68 8.60
N SER A 138 12.19 -6.30 7.41
CA SER A 138 10.99 -5.49 7.21
C SER A 138 9.75 -6.14 7.83
N VAL A 139 9.65 -7.46 7.72
CA VAL A 139 8.53 -8.25 8.29
C VAL A 139 8.49 -8.13 9.80
N ARG A 140 9.63 -8.33 10.49
CA ARG A 140 9.71 -8.15 11.94
C ARG A 140 9.34 -6.73 12.35
N VAL A 141 9.94 -5.73 11.70
CA VAL A 141 9.68 -4.32 12.02
C VAL A 141 8.20 -3.98 11.85
N ASN A 142 7.56 -4.50 10.81
CA ASN A 142 6.13 -4.31 10.58
C ASN A 142 5.27 -4.93 11.70
N LEU A 143 5.60 -6.16 12.13
CA LEU A 143 4.89 -6.83 13.22
C LEU A 143 5.10 -6.14 14.58
N GLU A 144 6.31 -5.65 14.85
CA GLU A 144 6.62 -4.87 16.04
C GLU A 144 5.84 -3.55 16.04
N ALA A 145 5.79 -2.84 14.91
CA ALA A 145 5.01 -1.62 14.76
C ALA A 145 3.50 -1.86 14.94
N PHE A 146 2.99 -2.99 14.47
CA PHE A 146 1.62 -3.41 14.73
C PHE A 146 1.38 -3.66 16.23
N ALA A 147 2.28 -4.38 16.90
CA ALA A 147 2.18 -4.64 18.34
C ALA A 147 2.23 -3.35 19.17
N ASP A 148 3.08 -2.39 18.80
CA ASP A 148 3.15 -1.08 19.42
C ASP A 148 1.86 -0.27 19.23
N ALA A 149 1.25 -0.33 18.05
CA ALA A 149 -0.03 0.33 17.77
C ALA A 149 -1.18 -0.25 18.58
N VAL A 150 -1.28 -1.58 18.67
CA VAL A 150 -2.29 -2.26 19.49
C VAL A 150 -2.10 -1.94 20.98
N ALA A 151 -0.85 -1.85 21.44
CA ALA A 151 -0.52 -1.50 22.82
C ALA A 151 -0.63 0.01 23.12
N GLY A 152 -0.96 0.85 22.13
CA GLY A 152 -1.06 2.31 22.30
C GLY A 152 0.29 3.01 22.52
N ARG A 153 1.42 2.37 22.17
CA ARG A 153 2.78 2.91 22.36
C ARG A 153 3.20 3.87 21.24
N ALA A 154 2.78 3.61 20.01
CA ALA A 154 3.06 4.45 18.84
C ALA A 154 1.94 4.27 17.79
N PRO A 155 1.66 5.25 16.93
CA PRO A 155 0.78 5.02 15.78
C PRO A 155 1.41 4.02 14.80
N TYR A 156 0.58 3.20 14.16
CA TYR A 156 1.04 2.33 13.07
C TYR A 156 1.55 3.19 11.89
N PRO A 157 2.69 2.85 11.25
CA PRO A 157 3.35 3.71 10.26
C PRO A 157 2.54 3.93 8.99
N ILE A 158 1.64 3.02 8.63
CA ILE A 158 0.78 3.14 7.44
C ILE A 158 -0.63 3.55 7.87
N PRO A 159 -1.03 4.82 7.72
CA PRO A 159 -2.34 5.27 8.17
C PRO A 159 -3.47 4.69 7.29
N PRO A 160 -4.68 4.43 7.84
CA PRO A 160 -5.78 3.84 7.09
C PRO A 160 -6.16 4.58 5.78
N ARG A 161 -5.96 5.90 5.73
CA ARG A 161 -6.19 6.70 4.52
C ARG A 161 -5.27 6.31 3.36
N GLU A 162 -4.03 5.92 3.64
CA GLU A 162 -3.06 5.49 2.62
C GLU A 162 -3.46 4.11 2.09
N ILE A 163 -3.85 3.19 2.98
CA ILE A 163 -4.38 1.87 2.60
C ILE A 163 -5.56 2.02 1.62
N VAL A 164 -6.52 2.88 1.94
CA VAL A 164 -7.68 3.13 1.08
C VAL A 164 -7.28 3.78 -0.25
N ALA A 165 -6.32 4.70 -0.24
CA ALA A 165 -5.83 5.34 -1.46
C ALA A 165 -5.10 4.35 -2.39
N VAL A 166 -4.30 3.44 -1.83
CA VAL A 166 -3.66 2.35 -2.58
C VAL A 166 -4.71 1.43 -3.20
N VAL A 167 -5.73 1.02 -2.45
CA VAL A 167 -6.83 0.19 -2.98
C VAL A 167 -7.59 0.90 -4.09
N ALA A 168 -7.88 2.20 -3.95
CA ALA A 168 -8.58 2.98 -4.97
C ALA A 168 -7.75 3.06 -6.28
N ALA A 169 -6.46 3.33 -6.16
CA ALA A 169 -5.54 3.38 -7.30
C ALA A 169 -5.39 2.00 -7.95
N PHE A 170 -5.29 0.94 -7.14
CA PHE A 170 -5.25 -0.45 -7.62
C PHE A 170 -6.49 -0.79 -8.45
N GLU A 171 -7.69 -0.55 -7.91
CA GLU A 171 -8.95 -0.79 -8.64
C GLU A 171 -9.03 0.02 -9.95
N ALA A 172 -8.55 1.27 -9.95
CA ALA A 172 -8.51 2.10 -11.14
C ALA A 172 -7.53 1.54 -12.20
N ILE A 173 -6.38 1.02 -11.80
CA ILE A 173 -5.40 0.39 -12.69
C ILE A 173 -6.00 -0.85 -13.35
N VAL A 174 -6.65 -1.71 -12.56
CA VAL A 174 -7.34 -2.90 -13.09
C VAL A 174 -8.38 -2.51 -14.15
N LYS A 175 -9.22 -1.52 -13.85
CA LYS A 175 -10.23 -1.01 -14.80
C LYS A 175 -9.61 -0.45 -16.08
N SER A 176 -8.53 0.33 -15.94
CA SER A 176 -7.86 0.95 -17.09
C SER A 176 -7.20 -0.11 -17.99
N ALA A 177 -6.51 -1.09 -17.39
CA ALA A 177 -5.90 -2.20 -18.11
C ALA A 177 -6.94 -3.06 -18.85
N GLY A 178 -8.09 -3.33 -18.23
CA GLY A 178 -9.22 -4.02 -18.86
C GLY A 178 -9.97 -3.20 -19.90
N SER A 179 -9.70 -1.89 -20.00
CA SER A 179 -10.34 -0.95 -20.92
C SER A 179 -9.36 -0.40 -21.97
N ASN A 180 -8.38 -1.20 -22.39
CA ASN A 180 -7.38 -0.82 -23.40
C ASN A 180 -6.63 0.50 -23.08
N GLY A 181 -6.34 0.74 -21.80
CA GLY A 181 -5.56 1.91 -21.36
C GLY A 181 -6.34 3.22 -21.32
N GLN A 182 -7.67 3.19 -21.37
CA GLN A 182 -8.48 4.38 -21.12
C GLN A 182 -8.14 5.00 -19.75
N PRO A 183 -7.97 6.32 -19.66
CA PRO A 183 -7.74 6.98 -18.37
C PRO A 183 -8.92 6.78 -17.42
N ILE A 184 -8.64 6.34 -16.19
CA ILE A 184 -9.64 6.12 -15.14
C ILE A 184 -9.32 7.03 -13.95
N GLU A 185 -10.32 7.78 -13.48
CA GLU A 185 -10.22 8.52 -12.21
C GLU A 185 -10.18 7.53 -11.04
N SER A 186 -9.16 7.68 -10.20
CA SER A 186 -9.01 6.98 -8.93
C SER A 186 -9.77 7.78 -7.88
N SER A 187 -10.95 7.28 -7.52
CA SER A 187 -11.76 7.86 -6.45
C SER A 187 -11.81 6.87 -5.28
N PRO A 188 -11.37 7.25 -4.08
CA PRO A 188 -11.58 6.40 -2.92
C PRO A 188 -13.08 6.32 -2.66
N ARG A 189 -13.61 5.11 -2.43
CA ARG A 189 -15.05 4.84 -2.34
C ARG A 189 -15.81 5.65 -1.27
N TRP A 190 -15.12 6.35 -0.36
CA TRP A 190 -15.73 7.28 0.60
C TRP A 190 -16.00 8.69 0.02
N ALA A 191 -15.30 9.10 -1.04
CA ALA A 191 -15.58 10.35 -1.77
C ALA A 191 -16.94 10.28 -2.50
N LEU A 192 -17.39 9.06 -2.82
CA LEU A 192 -18.74 8.74 -3.27
C LEU A 192 -19.65 8.48 -2.07
N GLY A 193 -19.80 9.47 -1.19
CA GLY A 193 -20.97 9.62 -0.31
C GLY A 193 -21.56 8.37 0.34
N TYR A 194 -20.78 7.61 1.11
CA TYR A 194 -21.36 6.93 2.28
C TYR A 194 -21.36 7.92 3.44
N THR A 195 -22.25 8.91 3.37
CA THR A 195 -22.71 9.54 4.61
C THR A 195 -23.29 8.41 5.45
N CYS A 196 -22.77 8.24 6.66
CA CYS A 196 -23.27 7.30 7.63
C CYS A 196 -24.73 7.64 7.94
N SER A 197 -25.67 7.07 7.18
CA SER A 197 -27.11 7.24 7.41
C SER A 197 -27.70 6.17 8.35
N CYS A 198 -26.85 5.36 9.01
CA CYS A 198 -27.30 4.34 9.95
C CYS A 198 -27.12 4.68 11.43
N VAL A 199 -26.60 5.85 11.78
CA VAL A 199 -26.51 6.29 13.19
C VAL A 199 -27.23 7.63 13.36
N LEU A 200 -28.56 7.62 13.24
CA LEU A 200 -29.51 8.58 13.85
C LEU A 200 -30.95 8.25 13.43
N MET A 201 -31.44 7.07 13.81
CA MET A 201 -32.88 6.89 14.07
C MET A 201 -33.07 6.26 15.46
N GLY A 202 -32.69 7.04 16.48
CA GLY A 202 -33.27 6.88 17.80
C GLY A 202 -34.71 7.38 17.78
N ARG A 203 -35.64 6.58 17.26
CA ARG A 203 -37.07 6.77 17.51
C ARG A 203 -37.47 5.91 18.70
N THR A 204 -37.54 6.56 19.86
CA THR A 204 -38.27 6.05 21.02
C THR A 204 -39.74 5.91 20.66
N THR A 205 -40.28 4.70 20.79
CA THR A 205 -41.74 4.47 20.85
C THR A 205 -42.04 3.69 22.13
N PRO A 206 -43.04 4.11 22.94
CA PRO A 206 -43.29 3.52 24.25
C PRO A 206 -44.11 2.23 24.16
N ALA A 207 -43.91 1.38 25.16
CA ALA A 207 -44.40 0.02 25.34
C ALA A 207 -45.92 -0.17 25.27
N ARG A 208 -46.35 -1.42 24.98
CA ARG A 208 -47.55 -2.03 25.58
C ARG A 208 -47.63 -3.56 25.41
N HIS A 209 -47.97 -4.23 26.53
CA HIS A 209 -48.54 -5.59 26.72
C HIS A 209 -47.64 -6.83 26.98
N ALA A 210 -47.46 -7.07 28.29
CA ALA A 210 -47.94 -8.23 29.08
C ALA A 210 -47.47 -9.69 28.81
N ARG A 211 -46.67 -10.18 29.78
CA ARG A 211 -46.59 -11.52 30.42
C ARG A 211 -46.87 -12.79 29.59
N LYS A 212 -45.91 -13.72 29.62
CA LYS A 212 -45.95 -14.92 30.51
C LYS A 212 -44.56 -15.57 30.63
N SER A 213 -44.32 -16.09 31.83
CA SER A 213 -43.08 -16.64 32.41
C SER A 213 -42.74 -18.07 31.99
N LYS A 214 -41.45 -18.44 32.01
CA LYS A 214 -40.88 -19.59 32.75
C LYS A 214 -39.34 -19.49 32.83
N PRO A 215 -38.69 -19.90 33.94
CA PRO A 215 -37.25 -19.68 34.17
C PRO A 215 -36.40 -20.93 33.85
N VAL A 216 -35.15 -20.72 33.42
CA VAL A 216 -34.05 -21.68 33.61
C VAL A 216 -32.79 -20.89 33.98
N SER A 217 -32.12 -21.35 35.03
CA SER A 217 -30.99 -20.76 35.75
C SER A 217 -29.62 -20.95 35.06
N PRO A 218 -28.55 -20.27 35.53
CA PRO A 218 -27.32 -20.00 34.79
C PRO A 218 -26.13 -20.87 35.22
N ASN A 219 -25.08 -20.94 34.39
CA ASN A 219 -23.70 -21.22 34.81
C ASN A 219 -22.72 -20.62 33.78
N MET A 220 -21.90 -19.61 34.14
CA MET A 220 -20.52 -19.70 34.67
C MET A 220 -19.51 -20.08 33.57
N LYS A 221 -18.40 -19.39 33.26
CA LYS A 221 -17.56 -18.41 33.97
C LYS A 221 -16.81 -17.51 32.96
N ARG A 222 -16.56 -16.25 33.35
CA ARG A 222 -15.43 -15.43 32.89
C ARG A 222 -14.15 -15.91 33.58
N VAL A 223 -13.02 -15.89 32.87
CA VAL A 223 -11.69 -15.80 33.48
C VAL A 223 -10.98 -14.58 32.90
N LEU A 224 -10.71 -13.65 33.80
CA LEU A 224 -9.90 -12.44 33.65
C LEU A 224 -8.54 -12.79 34.28
N LEU A 225 -7.43 -12.51 33.60
CA LEU A 225 -6.13 -12.44 34.26
C LEU A 225 -5.47 -11.10 33.92
N MET A 226 -5.37 -10.25 34.94
CA MET A 226 -4.49 -9.09 34.99
C MET A 226 -3.05 -9.54 35.28
N GLY A 227 -2.08 -8.83 34.72
CA GLY A 227 -0.68 -8.87 35.13
C GLY A 227 -0.03 -7.50 34.88
N THR A 228 0.51 -6.91 35.94
CA THR A 228 1.08 -5.56 36.05
C THR A 228 2.61 -5.53 35.82
N LEU A 229 3.08 -4.60 34.96
CA LEU A 229 4.29 -3.72 34.95
C LEU A 229 5.57 -4.04 35.78
N PRO A 230 6.80 -3.65 35.33
CA PRO A 230 7.27 -2.24 35.42
C PRO A 230 8.21 -1.66 34.32
N VAL A 231 8.11 -0.32 34.26
CA VAL A 231 8.92 0.84 33.78
C VAL A 231 10.40 0.66 33.39
N GLY A 232 10.80 1.32 32.26
CA GLY A 232 12.12 1.94 32.11
C GLY A 232 12.63 2.16 30.67
N GLY A 233 12.88 3.43 30.27
CA GLY A 233 13.86 3.79 29.21
C GLY A 233 13.32 4.50 27.96
N ARG A 234 13.51 5.82 27.88
CA ARG A 234 13.33 6.64 26.66
C ARG A 234 14.46 6.36 25.66
N LEU A 235 14.14 6.28 24.37
CA LEU A 235 15.09 6.56 23.29
C LEU A 235 14.43 7.35 22.15
N SER A 236 15.26 8.20 21.58
CA SER A 236 15.00 9.38 20.76
C SER A 236 14.58 9.06 19.32
N SER A 237 13.86 10.02 18.73
CA SER A 237 13.39 10.08 17.35
C SER A 237 14.45 9.73 16.31
N SER A 238 14.13 8.77 15.45
CA SER A 238 14.70 8.65 14.11
C SER A 238 13.60 8.08 13.20
N SER A 239 13.16 8.89 12.24
CA SER A 239 12.17 8.50 11.24
C SER A 239 12.75 7.35 10.41
N ARG A 240 12.39 6.11 10.74
CA ARG A 240 12.70 4.94 9.91
C ARG A 240 11.69 4.94 8.78
N ILE A 241 12.17 5.15 7.55
CA ILE A 241 11.39 4.88 6.35
C ILE A 241 11.35 3.35 6.23
N ILE A 242 10.20 2.75 6.52
CA ILE A 242 9.96 1.31 6.38
C ILE A 242 9.36 1.12 4.99
N PHE A 243 10.12 0.53 4.07
CA PHE A 243 9.57 0.01 2.83
C PHE A 243 9.06 -1.41 3.08
N ASN A 244 7.75 -1.64 2.94
CA ASN A 244 7.18 -2.97 2.89
C ASN A 244 7.45 -3.55 1.49
N ALA A 245 8.58 -4.25 1.35
CA ALA A 245 8.89 -5.11 0.22
C ALA A 245 9.05 -6.55 0.73
#